data_AF-A0A2D4JRZ6-F1
#
_entry.id   AF-A0A2D4JRZ6-F1
#
_cell.length_a   1.000
_cell.length_b   1.000
_cell.length_c   1.000
_cell.angle_alpha   90.00
_cell.angle_beta   90.00
_cell.angle_gamma   90.00
#
_symmetry.space_group_name_H-M   'P 1'
#
loop_
_entity.id
_entity.type
_entity.pdbx_description
1 polymer ?
#
loop_
_entity_poly.entity_id
_entity_poly.type
_entity_poly.pdbx_seq_one_letter_code
_entity_poly.pdbx_strand_id
1 'polypeptide(L)'
;HTHSLFTLLGERLMLHTNTLTITTYNTLYEILTEQVCTQVVHKPHPEPDSTVKIQNPMILKVVATLLKNSAPSAELMEVRRLFLSDMIKLFSNSRENRRCLLQCSVWQDWMFSLGYINPKNSEEQKITEMVYNIFRILLYHAIKYEWGGWRVWVDTLSIAHSKVTYEAHKEYLAKMYEEYQRQEEENI
;
A
#
# COMPACT_ATOMS: atom_id res chain seq x y z
N HIS A 1 -1.05 17.40 -20.32
CA HIS A 1 -1.67 16.35 -19.49
C HIS A 1 -2.37 17.00 -18.32
N THR A 2 -3.67 16.79 -18.17
CA THR A 2 -4.45 17.25 -17.01
C THR A 2 -4.01 16.42 -15.79
N HIS A 3 -3.14 16.98 -14.94
CA HIS A 3 -2.82 16.37 -13.66
C HIS A 3 -4.11 16.32 -12.83
N SER A 4 -4.59 15.12 -12.51
CA SER A 4 -5.71 14.96 -11.58
C SER A 4 -5.32 15.58 -10.23
N LEU A 5 -6.25 16.28 -9.56
CA LEU A 5 -6.04 16.96 -8.28
C LEU A 5 -5.30 16.06 -7.26
N PHE A 6 -5.65 14.78 -7.21
CA PHE A 6 -5.07 13.81 -6.29
C PHE A 6 -3.64 13.41 -6.68
N THR A 7 -3.33 13.34 -7.97
CA THR A 7 -1.95 13.15 -8.44
C THR A 7 -1.09 14.34 -8.04
N LEU A 8 -1.62 15.55 -8.22
CA LEU A 8 -0.93 16.78 -7.82
C LEU A 8 -0.73 16.85 -6.30
N LEU A 9 -1.69 16.38 -5.50
CA LEU A 9 -1.54 16.32 -4.03
C LEU A 9 -0.34 15.47 -3.61
N GLY A 10 -0.20 14.26 -4.17
CA GLY A 10 0.94 13.39 -3.87
C GLY A 10 2.27 14.00 -4.31
N GLU A 11 2.34 14.53 -5.54
CA GLU A 11 3.53 15.19 -6.08
C GLU A 11 3.95 16.39 -5.21
N ARG A 12 2.99 17.25 -4.83
CA ARG A 12 3.27 18.44 -4.03
C ARG A 12 3.69 18.12 -2.61
N LEU A 13 3.09 17.12 -1.97
CA LEU A 13 3.51 16.70 -0.62
C LEU A 13 4.97 16.20 -0.63
N MET A 14 5.36 15.43 -1.66
CA MET A 14 6.74 14.93 -1.79
C MET A 14 7.79 16.03 -2.03
N LEU A 15 7.41 17.22 -2.51
CA LEU A 15 8.35 18.34 -2.67
C LEU A 15 8.77 18.96 -1.32
N HIS A 16 7.95 18.80 -0.29
CA HIS A 16 8.14 19.46 1.01
C HIS A 16 8.58 18.50 2.11
N THR A 17 8.38 17.19 1.93
CA THR A 17 8.85 16.17 2.85
C THR A 17 9.31 14.90 2.12
N ASN A 18 10.43 14.34 2.56
CA ASN A 18 10.94 13.06 2.08
C ASN A 18 10.34 11.86 2.83
N THR A 19 9.49 12.10 3.84
CA THR A 19 8.83 11.05 4.62
C THR A 19 7.37 11.39 4.91
N LEU A 20 6.50 10.37 4.83
CA LEU A 20 5.13 10.47 5.30
C LEU A 20 5.11 10.33 6.83
N THR A 21 4.57 11.34 7.51
CA THR A 21 4.43 11.37 8.97
C THR A 21 3.03 10.95 9.40
N ILE A 22 2.86 10.58 10.68
CA ILE A 22 1.55 10.26 11.26
C ILE A 22 0.59 11.46 11.13
N THR A 23 1.08 12.68 11.33
CA THR A 23 0.26 13.89 11.23
C THR A 23 -0.31 14.07 9.82
N THR A 24 0.55 13.94 8.80
CA THR A 24 0.10 14.05 7.40
C THR A 24 -0.84 12.91 7.03
N TYR A 25 -0.56 11.69 7.51
CA TYR A 25 -1.44 10.56 7.30
C TYR A 25 -2.83 10.77 7.92
N ASN A 26 -2.91 11.30 9.15
CA ASN A 26 -4.18 11.61 9.81
C ASN A 26 -5.01 12.58 8.96
N THR A 27 -4.42 13.66 8.45
CA THR A 27 -5.14 14.58 7.55
C THR A 27 -5.63 13.89 6.27
N LEU A 28 -4.82 13.01 5.67
CA LEU A 28 -5.25 12.22 4.52
C LEU A 28 -6.40 11.27 4.89
N TYR A 29 -6.37 10.67 6.08
CA TYR A 29 -7.44 9.81 6.58
C TYR A 29 -8.76 10.56 6.80
N GLU A 30 -8.69 11.78 7.33
CA GLU A 30 -9.84 12.66 7.46
C GLU A 30 -10.46 12.99 6.09
N ILE A 31 -9.63 13.24 5.07
CA ILE A 31 -10.11 13.47 3.70
C ILE A 31 -10.72 12.18 3.12
N LEU A 32 -10.09 11.01 3.35
CA LEU A 32 -10.58 9.71 2.90
C LEU A 32 -12.00 9.42 3.40
N THR A 33 -12.31 9.81 4.64
CA THR A 33 -13.56 9.50 5.36
C THR A 33 -14.54 10.67 5.41
N GLU A 34 -14.11 11.88 5.06
CA GLU A 34 -14.83 13.15 5.26
C GLU A 34 -15.20 13.44 6.72
N GLN A 35 -14.44 12.88 7.67
CA GLN A 35 -14.60 13.13 9.10
C GLN A 35 -13.48 14.06 9.60
N VAL A 36 -13.63 15.35 9.35
CA VAL A 36 -12.59 16.36 9.63
C VAL A 36 -12.57 16.74 11.10
N CYS A 37 -11.38 16.74 11.71
CA CYS A 37 -11.18 17.24 13.07
C CYS A 37 -10.84 18.74 13.06
N THR A 38 -11.20 19.45 14.13
CA THR A 38 -10.87 20.89 14.26
C THR A 38 -9.45 21.13 14.77
N GLN A 39 -8.72 20.08 15.17
CA GLN A 39 -7.39 20.16 15.76
C GLN A 39 -6.44 19.22 15.04
N VAL A 40 -5.17 19.63 14.95
CA VAL A 40 -4.11 18.80 14.37
C VAL A 40 -3.78 17.65 15.31
N VAL A 41 -3.89 16.42 14.82
CA VAL A 41 -3.61 15.21 15.58
C VAL A 41 -2.21 14.69 15.22
N HIS A 42 -1.31 14.67 16.21
CA HIS A 42 0.09 14.23 16.02
C HIS A 42 0.35 12.76 16.41
N LYS A 43 -0.66 12.07 16.92
CA LYS A 43 -0.63 10.65 17.31
C LYS A 43 -1.54 9.83 16.40
N PRO A 44 -1.45 8.48 16.38
CA PRO A 44 -2.40 7.66 15.64
C PRO A 44 -3.85 8.04 15.98
N HIS A 45 -4.68 8.21 14.95
CA HIS A 45 -6.11 8.44 15.13
C HIS A 45 -6.79 7.21 15.75
N PRO A 46 -8.00 7.35 16.34
CA PRO A 46 -8.76 6.21 16.83
C PRO A 46 -9.05 5.19 15.71
N GLU A 47 -9.20 3.93 16.09
CA GLU A 47 -9.51 2.87 15.14
C GLU A 47 -10.91 3.08 14.53
N PRO A 48 -11.10 2.84 13.21
CA PRO A 48 -12.41 2.96 12.59
C PRO A 48 -13.40 1.93 13.13
N ASP A 49 -14.58 2.41 13.52
CA ASP A 49 -15.73 1.56 13.80
C ASP A 49 -16.46 1.13 12.51
N SER A 50 -17.53 0.36 12.66
CA SER A 50 -18.30 -0.16 11.52
C SER A 50 -19.09 0.89 10.73
N THR A 51 -19.24 2.11 11.26
CA THR A 51 -19.96 3.22 10.64
C THR A 51 -19.10 4.00 9.65
N VAL A 52 -17.77 3.91 9.76
CA VAL A 52 -16.83 4.65 8.90
C VAL A 52 -16.90 4.13 7.46
N LYS A 53 -17.13 5.06 6.52
CA LYS A 53 -17.19 4.80 5.08
C LYS A 53 -16.10 5.56 4.35
N ILE A 54 -15.61 4.97 3.26
CA ILE A 54 -14.68 5.62 2.35
C ILE A 54 -15.49 6.54 1.43
N GLN A 55 -15.27 7.84 1.54
CA GLN A 55 -15.91 8.87 0.70
C GLN A 55 -15.01 9.28 -0.47
N ASN A 56 -13.70 9.39 -0.23
CA ASN A 56 -12.71 9.82 -1.24
C ASN A 56 -11.70 8.70 -1.57
N PRO A 57 -12.08 7.67 -2.36
CA PRO A 57 -11.24 6.49 -2.60
C PRO A 57 -9.89 6.78 -3.26
N MET A 58 -9.77 7.88 -4.00
CA MET A 58 -8.51 8.29 -4.64
C MET A 58 -7.39 8.56 -3.62
N ILE A 59 -7.75 8.93 -2.39
CA ILE A 59 -6.77 9.16 -1.32
C ILE A 59 -6.01 7.88 -0.97
N LEU A 60 -6.61 6.69 -1.11
CA LEU A 60 -5.91 5.42 -0.90
C LEU A 60 -4.66 5.30 -1.78
N LYS A 61 -4.80 5.66 -3.06
CA LYS A 61 -3.68 5.66 -4.02
C LYS A 61 -2.65 6.73 -3.68
N VAL A 62 -3.08 7.90 -3.21
CA VAL A 62 -2.17 8.98 -2.77
C VAL A 62 -1.32 8.49 -1.59
N VAL A 63 -1.94 7.96 -0.54
CA VAL A 63 -1.22 7.41 0.63
C VAL A 63 -0.27 6.31 0.22
N ALA A 64 -0.72 5.36 -0.62
CA ALA A 64 0.14 4.27 -1.08
C ALA A 64 1.36 4.76 -1.87
N THR A 65 1.17 5.78 -2.71
CA THR A 65 2.27 6.40 -3.47
C THR A 65 3.27 7.09 -2.54
N LEU A 66 2.79 7.83 -1.54
CA LEU A 66 3.63 8.49 -0.54
C LEU A 66 4.42 7.45 0.28
N LEU A 67 3.77 6.38 0.72
CA LEU A 67 4.39 5.29 1.46
C LEU A 67 5.48 4.58 0.66
N LYS A 68 5.31 4.45 -0.67
CA LYS A 68 6.27 3.81 -1.56
C LYS A 68 7.50 4.69 -1.83
N ASN A 69 7.28 5.99 -2.00
CA ASN A 69 8.33 6.92 -2.44
C ASN A 69 9.07 7.63 -1.29
N SER A 70 8.58 7.50 -0.06
CA SER A 70 9.24 8.06 1.12
C SER A 70 10.53 7.30 1.47
N ALA A 71 11.52 8.01 2.02
CA ALA A 71 12.75 7.41 2.53
C ALA A 71 12.44 6.44 3.69
N PRO A 72 13.01 5.22 3.71
CA PRO A 72 12.78 4.26 4.78
C PRO A 72 13.15 4.82 6.17
N SER A 73 12.22 4.74 7.11
CA SER A 73 12.42 5.17 8.50
C SER A 73 11.49 4.40 9.44
N ALA A 74 11.79 4.44 10.75
CA ALA A 74 10.93 3.84 11.76
C ALA A 74 9.52 4.48 11.78
N GLU A 75 9.46 5.80 11.61
CA GLU A 75 8.21 6.55 11.50
C GLU A 75 7.40 6.10 10.27
N LEU A 76 8.04 5.98 9.10
CA LEU A 76 7.37 5.53 7.88
C LEU A 76 6.82 4.11 8.04
N MET A 77 7.56 3.23 8.71
CA MET A 77 7.09 1.87 9.04
C MET A 77 5.87 1.90 9.96
N GLU A 78 5.81 2.83 10.91
CA GLU A 78 4.64 3.02 11.78
C GLU A 78 3.42 3.48 10.98
N VAL A 79 3.57 4.49 10.12
CA VAL A 79 2.49 4.97 9.26
C VAL A 79 2.01 3.86 8.32
N ARG A 80 2.93 3.05 7.77
CA ARG A 80 2.57 1.91 6.92
C ARG A 80 1.72 0.87 7.68
N ARG A 81 2.10 0.53 8.92
CA ARG A 81 1.32 -0.37 9.78
C ARG A 81 -0.06 0.20 10.09
N LEU A 82 -0.13 1.48 10.42
CA LEU A 82 -1.39 2.17 10.73
C LEU A 82 -2.33 2.13 9.51
N PHE A 83 -1.85 2.57 8.35
CA PHE A 83 -2.63 2.55 7.11
C PHE A 83 -3.20 1.16 6.79
N LEU A 84 -2.37 0.11 6.87
CA LEU A 84 -2.84 -1.25 6.61
C LEU A 84 -3.84 -1.74 7.68
N SER A 85 -3.67 -1.36 8.95
CA SER A 85 -4.60 -1.68 10.03
C SER A 85 -5.98 -1.07 9.75
N ASP A 86 -6.01 0.20 9.33
CA ASP A 86 -7.25 0.89 9.00
C ASP A 86 -7.93 0.28 7.78
N MET A 87 -7.16 -0.08 6.75
CA MET A 87 -7.70 -0.79 5.58
C MET A 87 -8.33 -2.12 5.97
N ILE A 88 -7.67 -2.92 6.81
CA ILE A 88 -8.22 -4.20 7.30
C ILE A 88 -9.57 -3.96 7.98
N LYS A 89 -9.68 -2.97 8.87
CA LYS A 89 -10.93 -2.67 9.59
C LYS A 89 -12.03 -2.13 8.67
N LEU A 90 -11.71 -1.14 7.85
CA LEU A 90 -12.65 -0.53 6.90
C LEU A 90 -13.21 -1.57 5.94
N PHE A 91 -12.39 -2.51 5.47
CA PHE A 91 -12.82 -3.57 4.57
C PHE A 91 -13.46 -4.77 5.27
N SER A 92 -13.14 -5.04 6.54
CA SER A 92 -13.82 -6.11 7.28
C SER A 92 -15.28 -5.77 7.55
N ASN A 93 -15.55 -4.51 7.92
CA ASN A 93 -16.84 -4.10 8.47
C ASN A 93 -17.84 -3.53 7.44
N SER A 94 -17.42 -3.30 6.20
CA SER A 94 -18.25 -2.57 5.22
C SER A 94 -18.18 -3.19 3.83
N ARG A 95 -19.35 -3.66 3.34
CA ARG A 95 -19.52 -4.15 1.97
C ARG A 95 -19.23 -3.05 0.96
N GLU A 96 -19.72 -1.85 1.23
CA GLU A 96 -19.53 -0.69 0.38
C GLU A 96 -18.05 -0.32 0.26
N ASN A 97 -17.28 -0.37 1.36
CA ASN A 97 -15.85 -0.06 1.32
C ASN A 97 -15.08 -1.09 0.47
N ARG A 98 -15.40 -2.39 0.59
CA ARG A 98 -14.80 -3.44 -0.27
C ARG A 98 -15.12 -3.20 -1.74
N ARG A 99 -16.39 -2.92 -2.06
CA ARG A 99 -16.82 -2.62 -3.42
C ARG A 99 -16.13 -1.36 -3.94
N CYS A 100 -16.03 -0.31 -3.13
CA CYS A 100 -15.35 0.94 -3.46
C CYS A 100 -13.91 0.68 -3.93
N LEU A 101 -13.12 -0.08 -3.16
CA LEU A 101 -11.74 -0.42 -3.56
C LEU A 101 -11.70 -1.29 -4.83
N LEU A 102 -12.58 -2.29 -4.96
CA LEU A 102 -12.60 -3.18 -6.13
C LEU A 102 -12.94 -2.45 -7.44
N GLN A 103 -13.59 -1.29 -7.38
CA GLN A 103 -13.87 -0.44 -8.55
C GLN A 103 -12.74 0.55 -8.85
N CYS A 104 -11.77 0.74 -7.94
CA CYS A 104 -10.63 1.62 -8.20
C CYS A 104 -9.74 1.05 -9.30
N SER A 105 -9.27 1.90 -10.22
CA SER A 105 -8.28 1.47 -11.21
C SER A 105 -6.96 1.08 -10.55
N VAL A 106 -6.35 -0.01 -11.04
CA VAL A 106 -4.98 -0.46 -10.71
C VAL A 106 -4.70 -0.60 -9.21
N TRP A 107 -5.72 -0.93 -8.42
CA TRP A 107 -5.57 -1.01 -6.96
C TRP A 107 -4.62 -2.11 -6.50
N GLN A 108 -4.57 -3.20 -7.27
CA GLN A 108 -3.71 -4.36 -7.02
C GLN A 108 -2.24 -3.96 -7.01
N ASP A 109 -1.81 -3.16 -7.99
CA ASP A 109 -0.39 -2.84 -8.17
C ASP A 109 0.13 -2.03 -6.98
N TRP A 110 -0.58 -0.98 -6.59
CA TRP A 110 -0.15 -0.19 -5.44
C TRP A 110 -0.33 -0.95 -4.13
N MET A 111 -1.35 -1.80 -3.98
CA MET A 111 -1.52 -2.63 -2.77
C MET A 111 -0.33 -3.59 -2.59
N PHE A 112 0.09 -4.29 -3.65
CA PHE A 112 1.29 -5.12 -3.61
C PHE A 112 2.55 -4.33 -3.30
N SER A 113 2.64 -3.07 -3.74
CA SER A 113 3.82 -2.23 -3.48
C SER A 113 3.99 -1.81 -2.01
N LEU A 114 2.97 -2.05 -1.17
CA LEU A 114 3.05 -1.82 0.28
C LEU A 114 3.68 -2.99 1.02
N GLY A 115 3.71 -4.18 0.41
CA GLY A 115 4.28 -5.40 0.98
C GLY A 115 5.73 -5.62 0.54
N TYR A 116 6.38 -6.58 1.19
CA TYR A 116 7.71 -7.05 0.87
C TYR A 116 7.60 -8.45 0.25
N ILE A 117 8.15 -8.63 -0.95
CA ILE A 117 8.17 -9.95 -1.60
C ILE A 117 9.07 -10.91 -0.80
N ASN A 118 10.26 -10.42 -0.43
CA ASN A 118 11.23 -11.14 0.39
C ASN A 118 11.49 -10.34 1.69
N PRO A 119 10.61 -10.49 2.70
CA PRO A 119 10.77 -9.78 3.98
C PRO A 119 12.04 -10.23 4.69
N LYS A 120 12.83 -9.26 5.18
CA LYS A 120 14.14 -9.48 5.82
C LYS A 120 14.08 -9.56 7.33
N ASN A 121 12.97 -9.12 7.92
CA ASN A 121 12.77 -9.07 9.37
C ASN A 121 11.28 -9.25 9.71
N SER A 122 10.99 -9.43 11.01
CA SER A 122 9.63 -9.67 11.50
C SER A 122 8.67 -8.51 11.21
N GLU A 123 9.16 -7.27 11.18
CA GLU A 123 8.32 -6.11 10.89
C GLU A 123 7.88 -6.09 9.42
N GLU A 124 8.80 -6.37 8.48
CA GLU A 124 8.48 -6.53 7.06
C GLU A 124 7.55 -7.71 6.82
N GLN A 125 7.77 -8.83 7.50
CA GLN A 125 6.88 -9.99 7.43
C GLN A 125 5.46 -9.62 7.88
N LYS A 126 5.32 -8.91 9.01
CA LYS A 126 4.03 -8.45 9.52
C LYS A 126 3.33 -7.52 8.53
N ILE A 127 4.05 -6.61 7.88
CA ILE A 127 3.50 -5.76 6.82
C ILE A 127 2.96 -6.62 5.66
N THR A 128 3.73 -7.60 5.19
CA THR A 128 3.32 -8.50 4.11
C THR A 128 2.08 -9.33 4.49
N GLU A 129 2.00 -9.82 5.73
CA GLU A 129 0.83 -10.52 6.25
C GLU A 129 -0.42 -9.64 6.27
N MET A 130 -0.29 -8.36 6.67
CA MET A 130 -1.39 -7.40 6.65
C MET A 130 -1.89 -7.14 5.22
N VAL A 131 -0.99 -6.98 4.25
CA VAL A 131 -1.33 -6.83 2.83
C VAL A 131 -2.09 -8.06 2.32
N TYR A 132 -1.60 -9.28 2.62
CA TYR A 132 -2.31 -10.50 2.23
C TYR A 132 -3.64 -10.68 2.94
N ASN A 133 -3.80 -10.19 4.18
CA ASN A 133 -5.08 -10.19 4.86
C ASN A 133 -6.11 -9.30 4.15
N ILE A 134 -5.70 -8.11 3.68
CA ILE A 134 -6.57 -7.24 2.86
C ILE A 134 -6.97 -7.97 1.57
N PHE A 135 -6.00 -8.55 0.86
CA PHE A 135 -6.29 -9.35 -0.34
C PHE A 135 -7.26 -10.50 -0.06
N ARG A 136 -7.13 -11.21 1.06
CA ARG A 136 -8.04 -12.29 1.47
C ARG A 136 -9.47 -11.78 1.69
N ILE A 137 -9.64 -10.65 2.38
CA ILE A 137 -10.94 -10.00 2.60
C ILE A 137 -11.60 -9.65 1.25
N LEU A 138 -10.82 -9.04 0.35
CA LEU A 138 -11.30 -8.63 -0.97
C LEU A 138 -11.56 -9.81 -1.89
N LEU A 139 -10.77 -10.88 -1.81
CA LEU A 139 -10.97 -12.14 -2.55
C LEU A 139 -12.28 -12.80 -2.22
N TYR A 140 -12.55 -12.98 -0.93
CA TYR A 140 -13.82 -13.53 -0.51
C TYR A 140 -14.99 -12.71 -1.07
N HIS A 141 -14.91 -11.37 -0.96
CA HIS A 141 -15.98 -10.51 -1.43
C HIS A 141 -16.15 -10.52 -2.95
N ALA A 142 -15.05 -10.43 -3.70
CA ALA A 142 -15.05 -10.40 -5.15
C ALA A 142 -15.64 -11.68 -5.76
N ILE A 143 -15.25 -12.86 -5.24
CA ILE A 143 -15.75 -14.14 -5.74
C ILE A 143 -17.21 -14.35 -5.37
N LYS A 144 -17.59 -14.01 -4.13
CA LYS A 144 -18.93 -14.33 -3.61
C LYS A 144 -20.00 -13.34 -4.04
N TYR A 145 -19.67 -12.06 -4.20
CA TYR A 145 -20.67 -10.99 -4.30
C TYR A 145 -20.53 -10.07 -5.52
N GLU A 146 -19.40 -10.09 -6.25
CA GLU A 146 -19.21 -9.23 -7.42
C GLU A 146 -19.30 -10.06 -8.71
N TRP A 147 -20.21 -9.66 -9.61
CA TRP A 147 -20.32 -10.29 -10.91
C TRP A 147 -19.02 -10.10 -11.71
N GLY A 148 -18.43 -11.21 -12.17
CA GLY A 148 -17.14 -11.18 -12.86
C GLY A 148 -15.93 -10.89 -11.95
N GLY A 149 -16.08 -10.85 -10.62
CA GLY A 149 -14.98 -10.57 -9.69
C GLY A 149 -13.81 -11.57 -9.77
N TRP A 150 -14.05 -12.78 -10.29
CA TRP A 150 -12.99 -13.75 -10.59
C TRP A 150 -11.99 -13.26 -11.64
N ARG A 151 -12.42 -12.42 -12.60
CA ARG A 151 -11.53 -11.86 -13.63
C ARG A 151 -10.51 -10.90 -13.02
N VAL A 152 -10.99 -10.03 -12.13
CA VAL A 152 -10.13 -9.13 -11.35
C VAL A 152 -9.07 -9.94 -10.60
N TRP A 153 -9.43 -11.11 -10.08
CA TRP A 153 -8.48 -11.97 -9.38
C TRP A 153 -7.51 -12.74 -10.25
N VAL A 154 -7.91 -13.14 -11.45
CA VAL A 154 -6.97 -13.66 -12.45
C VAL A 154 -5.89 -12.61 -12.70
N ASP A 155 -6.28 -11.35 -12.94
CA ASP A 155 -5.33 -10.25 -13.15
C ASP A 155 -4.44 -10.01 -11.93
N THR A 156 -5.01 -10.03 -10.72
CA THR A 156 -4.22 -9.86 -9.49
C THR A 156 -3.17 -10.96 -9.30
N LEU A 157 -3.51 -12.22 -9.60
CA LEU A 157 -2.55 -13.33 -9.55
C LEU A 157 -1.45 -13.18 -10.61
N SER A 158 -1.79 -12.73 -11.81
CA SER A 158 -0.81 -12.40 -12.84
C SER A 158 0.15 -11.29 -12.37
N ILE A 159 -0.35 -10.22 -11.76
CA ILE A 159 0.48 -9.15 -11.19
C ILE A 159 1.39 -9.70 -10.08
N ALA A 160 0.84 -10.52 -9.17
CA ALA A 160 1.62 -11.12 -8.09
C ALA A 160 2.77 -11.97 -8.64
N HIS A 161 2.47 -12.83 -9.62
CA HIS A 161 3.45 -13.68 -10.27
C HIS A 161 4.53 -12.84 -10.96
N SER A 162 4.15 -11.85 -11.76
CA SER A 162 5.11 -10.94 -12.42
C SER A 162 6.04 -10.26 -11.43
N LYS A 163 5.52 -9.82 -10.27
CA LYS A 163 6.34 -9.20 -9.21
C LYS A 163 7.32 -10.19 -8.58
N VAL A 164 6.88 -11.41 -8.27
CA VAL A 164 7.76 -12.47 -7.73
C VAL A 164 8.85 -12.83 -8.73
N THR A 165 8.52 -13.04 -10.01
CA THR A 165 9.50 -13.33 -11.06
C THR A 165 10.51 -12.20 -11.21
N TYR A 166 10.06 -10.94 -11.17
CA TYR A 166 10.94 -9.79 -11.28
C TYR A 166 11.95 -9.70 -10.12
N GLU A 167 11.51 -9.85 -8.87
CA GLU A 167 12.45 -9.80 -7.73
C GLU A 167 13.40 -11.00 -7.73
N ALA A 168 12.93 -12.21 -8.07
CA ALA A 168 13.81 -13.38 -8.20
C ALA A 168 14.92 -13.16 -9.26
N HIS A 169 14.56 -12.56 -10.40
CA HIS A 169 15.53 -12.22 -11.44
C HIS A 169 16.52 -11.14 -10.99
N LYS A 170 16.04 -10.12 -10.27
CA LYS A 170 16.88 -9.05 -9.72
C LYS A 170 17.87 -9.57 -8.68
N GLU A 171 17.45 -10.47 -7.79
CA GLU A 171 18.34 -11.13 -6.82
C GLU A 171 19.37 -12.02 -7.51
N TYR A 172 18.97 -12.75 -8.55
CA TYR A 172 19.89 -13.56 -9.36
C TYR A 172 20.98 -12.68 -9.99
N LEU A 173 20.60 -11.56 -10.61
CA LEU A 173 21.56 -10.61 -11.18
C LEU A 173 22.50 -10.03 -10.12
N ALA A 174 21.98 -9.65 -8.94
CA ALA A 174 22.81 -9.13 -7.86
C ALA A 174 23.90 -10.12 -7.42
N LYS A 175 23.56 -11.41 -7.29
CA LYS A 175 24.53 -12.47 -6.96
C LYS A 175 25.59 -12.63 -8.04
N MET A 176 25.19 -12.65 -9.31
CA MET A 176 26.13 -12.72 -10.44
C MET A 176 27.12 -11.55 -10.44
N TYR A 177 26.66 -10.33 -10.14
CA TYR A 177 27.53 -9.16 -10.03
C TYR A 177 28.51 -9.26 -8.86
N GLU A 178 28.05 -9.72 -7.69
CA GLU A 178 28.92 -9.93 -6.52
C GLU A 178 30.00 -11.00 -6.78
N GLU A 179 29.65 -12.09 -7.45
CA GLU A 179 30.59 -13.14 -7.84
C GLU A 179 31.65 -12.63 -8.83
N TYR A 180 31.22 -11.84 -9.82
CA TYR A 180 32.13 -11.23 -10.79
C TYR A 180 33.12 -10.27 -10.13
N GLN A 181 32.66 -9.42 -9.20
CA GLN A 181 33.53 -8.50 -8.45
C GLN A 181 34.56 -9.24 -7.60
N ARG A 182 34.17 -10.33 -6.91
CA ARG A 182 35.11 -11.16 -6.15
C ARG A 182 36.17 -11.80 -7.03
N GLN A 183 35.78 -12.29 -8.20
CA GLN A 183 36.73 -12.86 -9.16
C GLN A 183 37.72 -11.81 -9.67
N GLU A 184 37.30 -10.56 -9.90
CA GLU A 184 38.24 -9.47 -10.25
C GLU A 184 39.20 -9.14 -9.10
N GLU A 185 38.72 -9.10 -7.85
CA GLU A 185 39.55 -8.86 -6.66
C GLU A 185 40.56 -10.00 -6.39
N GLU A 186 40.18 -11.25 -6.62
CA GLU A 186 41.06 -12.42 -6.45
C GLU A 186 42.13 -12.54 -7.56
N ASN A 187 41.93 -11.88 -8.69
CA ASN A 187 42.84 -11.89 -9.83
C ASN A 187 43.83 -10.71 -9.85
N ILE A 188 43.86 -9.87 -8.81
CA ILE A 188 44.79 -8.74 -8.59
C ILE A 188 45.83 -9.12 -7.52
#